data_AF-A0A3C7W248-F1
#
_entry.id   AF-A0A3C7W248-F1
#
_cell.length_a   1.000
_cell.length_b   1.000
_cell.length_c   1.000
_cell.angle_alpha   90.00
_cell.angle_beta   90.00
_cell.angle_gamma   90.00
#
_symmetry.space_group_name_H-M   'P 1'
#
loop_
_entity.id
_entity.type
_entity.pdbx_description
1 polymer ?
#
loop_
_entity_poly.entity_id
_entity_poly.type
_entity_poly.pdbx_seq_one_letter_code
_entity_poly.pdbx_strand_id
1 'polypeptide(L)'
;RGLPLARYAPGAAVEPAVGPIPRDALGLPAPAPGRLSALLDRHAPVWVVATASDADRPGVPLLTRDGPTVDAGVPTVYRYATVTRFRGSPRLQLNYLAWFGARPAEGVLDPLAGALDGVIWRVTLDEAGAPLAYDSVHACGCYHLLFPVGDLRPSPDLGSLPEPPLVLPALATPGPGERMHLFLAAGSHYLERAWPAAPADGQRYRALDREALYRVAGPGGERSLFDPDGLVPGTARGERWFLWPSGVRSPGAMRERGRRATAFLGRRHFDDPFLLETVFGAGDGQGAGAVSR
;
A
#
# COMPACT_ATOMS: atom_id res chain seq x y z
N ARG A 1 -1.21 -20.51 -22.85
CA ARG A 1 0.04 -20.52 -22.04
C ARG A 1 0.00 -19.29 -21.15
N GLY A 2 0.25 -19.41 -19.84
CA GLY A 2 0.24 -18.27 -18.93
C GLY A 2 1.42 -17.32 -19.17
N LEU A 3 1.30 -16.06 -18.73
CA LEU A 3 2.38 -15.09 -18.75
C LEU A 3 3.53 -15.53 -17.81
N PRO A 4 4.79 -15.16 -18.11
CA PRO A 4 5.90 -15.39 -17.20
C PRO A 4 5.71 -14.59 -15.89
N LEU A 5 6.20 -15.13 -14.78
CA LEU A 5 6.19 -14.48 -13.47
C LEU A 5 7.59 -14.01 -13.10
N ALA A 6 7.80 -12.71 -13.00
CA ALA A 6 9.00 -12.12 -12.42
C ALA A 6 8.88 -12.05 -10.90
N ARG A 7 9.98 -12.35 -10.18
CA ARG A 7 10.02 -12.32 -8.71
C ARG A 7 11.02 -11.27 -8.25
N TYR A 8 10.57 -10.40 -7.35
CA TYR A 8 11.39 -9.37 -6.73
C TYR A 8 11.41 -9.59 -5.21
N ALA A 9 12.57 -9.97 -4.68
CA ALA A 9 12.74 -10.33 -3.29
C ALA A 9 13.55 -9.26 -2.53
N PRO A 10 13.29 -9.06 -1.23
CA PRO A 10 14.12 -8.18 -0.40
C PRO A 10 15.52 -8.76 -0.18
N GLY A 11 16.38 -7.96 0.47
CA GLY A 11 17.60 -8.46 1.10
C GLY A 11 17.34 -9.53 2.16
N ALA A 12 18.42 -10.02 2.78
CA ALA A 12 18.31 -10.90 3.93
C ALA A 12 17.49 -10.23 5.05
N ALA A 13 16.62 -10.98 5.72
CA ALA A 13 15.92 -10.48 6.89
C ALA A 13 16.93 -10.34 8.04
N VAL A 14 16.85 -9.23 8.76
CA VAL A 14 17.39 -9.13 10.10
C VAL A 14 16.24 -9.42 11.05
N GLU A 15 16.40 -10.41 11.92
CA GLU A 15 15.37 -10.72 12.91
C GLU A 15 15.24 -9.57 13.91
N PRO A 16 14.04 -9.04 14.14
CA PRO A 16 13.83 -7.96 15.08
C PRO A 16 14.03 -8.43 16.52
N ALA A 17 14.43 -7.50 17.40
CA ALA A 17 14.51 -7.77 18.82
C ALA A 17 13.14 -8.26 19.35
N VAL A 18 13.17 -9.36 20.11
CA VAL A 18 12.00 -9.98 20.73
C VAL A 18 11.46 -9.11 21.85
N GLY A 19 10.14 -9.06 21.99
CA GLY A 19 9.44 -8.37 23.07
C GLY A 19 8.44 -7.33 22.55
N PRO A 20 7.73 -6.60 23.43
CA PRO A 20 6.77 -5.60 23.00
C PRO A 20 7.45 -4.40 22.30
N ILE A 21 6.76 -3.79 21.34
CA ILE A 21 7.19 -2.54 20.70
C ILE A 21 7.14 -1.42 21.75
N PRO A 22 8.24 -0.69 21.98
CA PRO A 22 8.26 0.41 22.95
C PRO A 22 7.27 1.51 22.55
N ARG A 23 6.75 2.22 23.56
CA ARG A 23 5.86 3.37 23.38
C ARG A 23 6.49 4.63 23.94
N ASP A 24 6.18 5.77 23.34
CA ASP A 24 6.57 7.09 23.87
C ASP A 24 5.59 7.59 24.95
N ALA A 25 5.82 8.81 25.45
CA ALA A 25 4.98 9.43 26.49
C ALA A 25 3.53 9.71 26.03
N LEU A 26 3.26 9.69 24.71
CA LEU A 26 1.92 9.83 24.14
C LEU A 26 1.27 8.46 23.88
N GLY A 27 1.94 7.37 24.24
CA GLY A 27 1.49 6.01 23.99
C GLY A 27 1.63 5.56 22.53
N LEU A 28 2.36 6.32 21.69
CA LEU A 28 2.60 5.96 20.29
C LEU A 28 3.74 4.93 20.18
N PRO A 29 3.65 3.95 19.27
CA PRO A 29 4.76 3.04 18.97
C PRO A 29 6.01 3.82 18.56
N ALA A 30 7.08 3.66 19.34
CA ALA A 30 8.36 4.36 19.17
C ALA A 30 9.54 3.37 19.25
N PRO A 31 9.62 2.37 18.35
CA PRO A 31 10.79 1.50 18.30
C PRO A 31 12.06 2.29 17.97
N ALA A 32 13.18 1.92 18.58
CA ALA A 32 14.48 2.45 18.20
C ALA A 32 14.75 2.20 16.68
N PRO A 33 15.50 3.07 15.99
CA PRO A 33 15.69 2.99 14.54
C PRO A 33 16.14 1.61 14.02
N GLY A 34 17.09 0.96 14.71
CA GLY A 34 17.55 -0.39 14.35
C GLY A 34 16.44 -1.46 14.46
N ARG A 35 15.57 -1.34 15.47
CA ARG A 35 14.42 -2.23 15.64
C ARG A 35 13.34 -1.98 14.59
N LEU A 36 13.10 -0.72 14.21
CA LEU A 36 12.19 -0.40 13.12
C LEU A 36 12.70 -0.96 11.78
N SER A 37 13.99 -0.84 11.49
CA SER A 37 14.60 -1.43 10.29
C SER A 37 14.41 -2.95 10.27
N ALA A 38 14.70 -3.64 11.39
CA ALA A 38 14.53 -5.09 11.46
C ALA A 38 13.07 -5.53 11.29
N LEU A 39 12.10 -4.76 11.82
CA LEU A 39 10.68 -5.00 11.58
C LEU A 39 10.33 -4.84 10.09
N LEU A 40 10.82 -3.79 9.43
CA LEU A 40 10.66 -3.59 7.99
C LEU A 40 11.33 -4.70 7.16
N ASP A 41 12.49 -5.20 7.57
CA ASP A 41 13.20 -6.29 6.88
C ASP A 41 12.49 -7.64 7.05
N ARG A 42 11.96 -7.92 8.24
CA ARG A 42 11.22 -9.16 8.56
C ARG A 42 9.90 -9.27 7.81
N HIS A 43 9.20 -8.15 7.65
CA HIS A 43 7.87 -8.10 7.03
C HIS A 43 7.90 -7.68 5.55
N ALA A 44 9.09 -7.45 4.98
CA ALA A 44 9.26 -7.13 3.57
C ALA A 44 8.70 -8.25 2.66
N PRO A 45 7.77 -7.93 1.73
CA PRO A 45 7.14 -8.92 0.87
C PRO A 45 8.05 -9.31 -0.30
N VAL A 46 7.73 -10.47 -0.91
CA VAL A 46 8.20 -10.87 -2.24
C VAL A 46 7.13 -10.46 -3.25
N TRP A 47 7.49 -9.62 -4.22
CA TRP A 47 6.59 -9.22 -5.30
C TRP A 47 6.70 -10.21 -6.46
N VAL A 48 5.60 -10.84 -6.84
CA VAL A 48 5.51 -11.79 -7.95
C VAL A 48 4.61 -11.19 -9.01
N VAL A 49 5.19 -10.68 -10.09
CA VAL A 49 4.45 -9.90 -11.09
C VAL A 49 4.38 -10.68 -12.39
N ALA A 50 3.17 -10.91 -12.91
CA ALA A 50 3.02 -11.39 -14.27
C ALA A 50 3.55 -10.33 -15.26
N THR A 51 4.37 -10.74 -16.21
CA THR A 51 5.08 -9.81 -17.10
C THR A 51 4.62 -9.98 -18.53
N ALA A 52 3.95 -8.96 -19.05
CA ALA A 52 3.61 -8.79 -20.46
C ALA A 52 4.47 -7.72 -21.14
N SER A 53 4.98 -6.73 -20.40
CA SER A 53 5.78 -5.62 -20.92
C SER A 53 6.73 -5.02 -19.87
N ASP A 54 7.53 -4.04 -20.26
CA ASP A 54 8.39 -3.28 -19.32
C ASP A 54 7.57 -2.46 -18.30
N ALA A 55 6.28 -2.22 -18.54
CA ALA A 55 5.41 -1.56 -17.56
C ALA A 55 5.29 -2.38 -16.25
N ASP A 56 5.45 -3.71 -16.34
CA ASP A 56 5.29 -4.66 -15.22
C ASP A 56 6.55 -4.79 -14.34
N ARG A 57 7.56 -3.95 -14.60
CA ARG A 57 8.83 -3.99 -13.87
C ARG A 57 8.86 -2.85 -12.85
N PRO A 58 8.94 -3.17 -11.54
CA PRO A 58 9.00 -2.15 -10.53
C PRO A 58 10.35 -1.45 -10.56
N GLY A 59 10.40 -0.17 -10.18
CA GLY A 59 11.63 0.61 -10.24
C GLY A 59 11.56 1.96 -9.58
N VAL A 60 12.49 2.83 -9.96
CA VAL A 60 12.58 4.21 -9.44
C VAL A 60 11.74 5.12 -10.32
N PRO A 61 10.71 5.82 -9.80
CA PRO A 61 10.02 6.85 -10.56
C PRO A 61 11.00 7.96 -10.96
N LEU A 62 10.87 8.44 -12.18
CA LEU A 62 11.61 9.55 -12.76
C LEU A 62 10.62 10.55 -13.34
N LEU A 63 11.02 11.83 -13.38
CA LEU A 63 10.28 12.84 -14.12
C LEU A 63 10.98 13.08 -15.46
N THR A 64 10.23 13.11 -16.55
CA THR A 64 10.73 13.48 -17.87
C THR A 64 10.00 14.72 -18.37
N ARG A 65 10.35 15.22 -19.56
CA ARG A 65 9.57 16.30 -20.20
C ARG A 65 8.15 15.83 -20.59
N ASP A 66 7.99 14.54 -20.86
CA ASP A 66 6.73 13.94 -21.34
C ASP A 66 5.85 13.42 -20.19
N GLY A 67 6.36 13.44 -18.95
CA GLY A 67 5.64 13.00 -17.76
C GLY A 67 6.46 12.05 -16.87
N PRO A 68 5.82 11.49 -15.83
CA PRO A 68 6.47 10.53 -14.95
C PRO A 68 6.66 9.18 -15.66
N THR A 69 7.77 8.52 -15.37
CA THR A 69 8.10 7.17 -15.84
C THR A 69 8.80 6.40 -14.71
N VAL A 70 9.24 5.17 -14.98
CA VAL A 70 10.00 4.34 -14.05
C VAL A 70 11.29 3.85 -14.71
N ASP A 71 12.42 4.04 -14.03
CA ASP A 71 13.66 3.32 -14.33
C ASP A 71 13.63 1.95 -13.63
N ALA A 72 13.42 0.92 -14.44
CA ALA A 72 13.35 -0.47 -14.03
C ALA A 72 14.69 -1.21 -14.12
N GLY A 73 15.82 -0.49 -14.26
CA GLY A 73 17.16 -1.08 -14.29
C GLY A 73 17.54 -1.78 -12.99
N VAL A 74 17.10 -1.22 -11.85
CA VAL A 74 17.22 -1.85 -10.53
C VAL A 74 15.85 -1.87 -9.87
N PRO A 75 15.24 -3.05 -9.64
CA PRO A 75 13.96 -3.13 -8.95
C PRO A 75 14.03 -2.40 -7.62
N THR A 76 13.05 -1.55 -7.34
CA THR A 76 13.06 -0.70 -6.16
C THR A 76 11.70 -0.72 -5.49
N VAL A 77 11.71 -0.83 -4.16
CA VAL A 77 10.53 -0.79 -3.30
C VAL A 77 10.75 0.28 -2.25
N TYR A 78 9.78 1.17 -2.09
CA TYR A 78 9.81 2.21 -1.08
C TYR A 78 9.17 1.70 0.19
N ARG A 79 9.80 1.91 1.34
CA ARG A 79 9.29 1.44 2.63
C ARG A 79 9.23 2.57 3.64
N TYR A 80 8.23 2.52 4.51
CA TYR A 80 8.04 3.53 5.55
C TYR A 80 7.09 3.05 6.65
N ALA A 81 7.20 3.69 7.83
CA ALA A 81 6.30 3.46 8.94
C ALA A 81 5.14 4.47 8.97
N THR A 82 3.97 4.02 9.41
CA THR A 82 2.84 4.86 9.80
C THR A 82 2.27 4.39 11.13
N VAL A 83 1.34 5.16 11.69
CA VAL A 83 0.59 4.79 12.89
C VAL A 83 -0.90 4.85 12.55
N THR A 84 -1.64 3.85 12.99
CA THR A 84 -3.11 3.82 12.94
C THR A 84 -3.67 3.54 14.34
N ARG A 85 -4.99 3.50 14.49
CA ARG A 85 -5.66 3.12 15.74
C ARG A 85 -6.40 1.80 15.54
N PHE A 86 -6.33 0.94 16.56
CA PHE A 86 -7.14 -0.28 16.60
C PHE A 86 -7.50 -0.64 18.04
N ARG A 87 -8.80 -0.77 18.31
CA ARG A 87 -9.38 -1.08 19.62
C ARG A 87 -8.82 -0.18 20.71
N GLY A 88 -8.90 1.13 20.50
CA GLY A 88 -8.44 2.10 21.51
C GLY A 88 -6.95 2.41 21.49
N SER A 89 -6.12 1.60 20.81
CA SER A 89 -4.67 1.65 20.94
C SER A 89 -3.98 2.03 19.63
N PRO A 90 -2.98 2.93 19.65
CA PRO A 90 -2.14 3.18 18.47
C PRO A 90 -1.33 1.93 18.09
N ARG A 91 -1.29 1.64 16.78
CA ARG A 91 -0.61 0.48 16.17
C ARG A 91 0.40 0.94 15.13
N LEU A 92 1.55 0.28 15.11
CA LEU A 92 2.58 0.50 14.09
C LEU A 92 2.13 -0.16 12.78
N GLN A 93 2.32 0.55 11.68
CA GLN A 93 2.09 0.04 10.33
C GLN A 93 3.37 0.13 9.52
N LEU A 94 3.66 -0.93 8.77
CA LEU A 94 4.79 -1.02 7.86
C LEU A 94 4.26 -1.01 6.43
N ASN A 95 4.71 -0.07 5.61
CA ASN A 95 4.22 0.13 4.26
C ASN A 95 5.33 -0.20 3.25
N TYR A 96 4.96 -0.82 2.14
CA TYR A 96 5.84 -1.17 1.02
C TYR A 96 5.16 -0.77 -0.29
N LEU A 97 5.79 0.13 -1.03
CA LEU A 97 5.27 0.71 -2.27
C LEU A 97 6.18 0.35 -3.44
N ALA A 98 5.63 -0.35 -4.44
CA ALA A 98 6.27 -0.61 -5.72
C ALA A 98 5.66 0.30 -6.80
N TRP A 99 6.50 1.01 -7.56
CA TRP A 99 6.10 1.85 -8.69
C TRP A 99 6.37 1.15 -10.02
N PHE A 100 5.42 1.24 -10.93
CA PHE A 100 5.38 0.63 -12.26
C PHE A 100 5.24 1.71 -13.34
N GLY A 101 5.78 1.47 -14.54
CA GLY A 101 5.92 2.52 -15.56
C GLY A 101 4.60 3.07 -16.09
N ALA A 102 3.54 2.24 -16.13
CA ALA A 102 2.22 2.61 -16.60
C ALA A 102 1.18 1.57 -16.16
N ARG A 103 -0.10 1.92 -16.24
CA ARG A 103 -1.17 0.95 -16.50
C ARG A 103 -1.47 1.00 -18.00
N PRO A 104 -0.94 0.07 -18.82
CA PRO A 104 -1.19 0.05 -20.26
C PRO A 104 -2.69 -0.04 -20.56
N ALA A 105 -3.11 0.53 -21.68
CA ALA A 105 -4.49 0.42 -22.12
C ALA A 105 -4.80 -0.98 -22.62
N GLU A 106 -5.90 -1.57 -22.14
CA GLU A 106 -6.40 -2.86 -22.65
C GLU A 106 -7.25 -2.69 -23.93
N GLY A 107 -7.64 -1.46 -24.26
CA GLY A 107 -8.40 -1.12 -25.45
C GLY A 107 -8.44 0.39 -25.73
N VAL A 108 -9.07 0.78 -26.84
CA VAL A 108 -9.11 2.17 -27.33
C VAL A 108 -9.82 3.12 -26.35
N LEU A 109 -10.77 2.60 -25.56
CA LEU A 109 -11.56 3.36 -24.60
C LEU A 109 -11.33 2.82 -23.18
N ASP A 110 -10.08 2.83 -22.72
CA ASP A 110 -9.73 2.47 -21.34
C ASP A 110 -9.52 3.72 -20.47
N PRO A 111 -10.51 4.13 -19.66
CA PRO A 111 -10.41 5.34 -18.83
C PRO A 111 -9.45 5.19 -17.66
N LEU A 112 -8.96 3.98 -17.36
CA LEU A 112 -8.10 3.68 -16.23
C LEU A 112 -6.61 3.65 -16.63
N ALA A 113 -6.32 3.56 -17.93
CA ALA A 113 -4.98 3.56 -18.47
C ALA A 113 -4.24 4.90 -18.26
N GLY A 114 -2.92 4.84 -18.09
CA GLY A 114 -2.09 6.04 -18.01
C GLY A 114 -0.68 5.78 -17.48
N ALA A 115 0.13 6.83 -17.50
CA ALA A 115 1.50 6.80 -17.01
C ALA A 115 1.54 6.63 -15.48
N LEU A 116 2.56 5.89 -15.02
CA LEU A 116 2.82 5.52 -13.64
C LEU A 116 1.67 4.79 -12.96
N ASP A 117 1.95 3.62 -12.39
CA ASP A 117 1.06 2.92 -11.48
C ASP A 117 1.82 2.53 -10.22
N GLY A 118 1.14 2.27 -9.12
CA GLY A 118 1.82 1.91 -7.88
C GLY A 118 0.95 1.05 -7.01
N VAL A 119 1.56 0.05 -6.36
CA VAL A 119 0.87 -0.86 -5.45
C VAL A 119 1.52 -0.76 -4.08
N ILE A 120 0.69 -0.62 -3.06
CA ILE A 120 1.08 -0.53 -1.67
C ILE A 120 0.62 -1.79 -0.97
N TRP A 121 1.54 -2.47 -0.30
CA TRP A 121 1.26 -3.48 0.69
C TRP A 121 1.54 -2.92 2.07
N ARG A 122 0.61 -3.09 3.01
CA ARG A 122 0.76 -2.62 4.38
C ARG A 122 0.51 -3.74 5.37
N VAL A 123 1.35 -3.77 6.40
CA VAL A 123 1.26 -4.68 7.53
C VAL A 123 0.96 -3.85 8.77
N THR A 124 -0.19 -4.08 9.39
CA THR A 124 -0.49 -3.51 10.72
C THR A 124 -0.03 -4.49 11.79
N LEU A 125 0.76 -4.02 12.75
CA LEU A 125 1.34 -4.85 13.80
C LEU A 125 0.57 -4.73 15.12
N ASP A 126 0.54 -5.83 15.86
CA ASP A 126 0.16 -5.84 17.27
C ASP A 126 1.30 -5.31 18.18
N GLU A 127 1.14 -5.43 19.50
CA GLU A 127 2.14 -4.94 20.45
C GLU A 127 3.43 -5.77 20.44
N ALA A 128 3.38 -7.03 20.05
CA ALA A 128 4.54 -7.91 19.97
C ALA A 128 5.28 -7.77 18.63
N GLY A 129 4.73 -7.03 17.66
CA GLY A 129 5.27 -6.92 16.31
C GLY A 129 4.83 -8.04 15.37
N ALA A 130 3.80 -8.80 15.75
CA ALA A 130 3.16 -9.78 14.88
C ALA A 130 2.07 -9.12 14.01
N PRO A 131 1.79 -9.64 12.81
CA PRO A 131 0.75 -9.09 11.95
C PRO A 131 -0.65 -9.25 12.56
N LEU A 132 -1.37 -8.13 12.64
CA LEU A 132 -2.77 -8.05 13.04
C LEU A 132 -3.71 -8.05 11.83
N ALA A 133 -3.33 -7.31 10.79
CA ALA A 133 -4.06 -7.17 9.54
C ALA A 133 -3.10 -6.80 8.43
N TYR A 134 -3.46 -7.15 7.20
CA TYR A 134 -2.81 -6.66 6.01
C TYR A 134 -3.77 -5.86 5.16
N ASP A 135 -3.23 -4.98 4.32
CA ASP A 135 -4.01 -4.31 3.31
C ASP A 135 -3.19 -4.00 2.07
N SER A 136 -3.88 -3.91 0.94
CA SER A 136 -3.31 -3.55 -0.35
C SER A 136 -4.12 -2.43 -0.97
N VAL A 137 -3.46 -1.47 -1.61
CA VAL A 137 -4.14 -0.41 -2.36
C VAL A 137 -3.26 0.07 -3.50
N HIS A 138 -3.88 0.57 -4.57
CA HIS A 138 -3.12 1.31 -5.57
C HIS A 138 -2.74 2.70 -5.06
N ALA A 139 -1.63 3.26 -5.52
CA ALA A 139 -1.16 4.56 -5.08
C ALA A 139 -2.12 5.72 -5.43
N CYS A 140 -3.08 5.49 -6.34
CA CYS A 140 -4.19 6.42 -6.60
C CYS A 140 -5.28 6.41 -5.54
N GLY A 141 -5.35 5.37 -4.70
CA GLY A 141 -6.39 5.11 -3.69
C GLY A 141 -7.42 4.04 -4.09
N CYS A 142 -7.41 3.60 -5.35
CA CYS A 142 -8.34 2.58 -5.87
C CYS A 142 -7.94 1.16 -5.43
N TYR A 143 -8.88 0.21 -5.55
CA TYR A 143 -8.69 -1.22 -5.31
C TYR A 143 -8.16 -1.55 -3.91
N HIS A 144 -8.67 -0.86 -2.89
CA HIS A 144 -8.30 -1.13 -1.51
C HIS A 144 -8.87 -2.47 -1.05
N LEU A 145 -7.98 -3.38 -0.64
CA LEU A 145 -8.26 -4.70 -0.11
C LEU A 145 -7.78 -4.78 1.34
N LEU A 146 -8.61 -5.35 2.22
CA LEU A 146 -8.26 -5.61 3.61
C LEU A 146 -8.25 -7.12 3.88
N PHE A 147 -7.23 -7.60 4.59
CA PHE A 147 -7.06 -9.01 4.94
C PHE A 147 -6.91 -9.15 6.46
N PRO A 148 -7.86 -9.83 7.13
CA PRO A 148 -7.72 -10.13 8.55
C PRO A 148 -6.62 -11.17 8.79
N VAL A 149 -6.12 -11.21 10.02
CA VAL A 149 -5.24 -12.29 10.51
C VAL A 149 -5.91 -12.96 11.70
N GLY A 150 -5.77 -14.30 11.77
CA GLY A 150 -6.30 -15.10 12.88
C GLY A 150 -7.81 -14.96 13.04
N ASP A 151 -8.24 -14.63 14.26
CA ASP A 151 -9.66 -14.53 14.62
C ASP A 151 -10.28 -13.15 14.38
N LEU A 152 -9.56 -12.25 13.69
CA LEU A 152 -10.13 -10.98 13.29
C LEU A 152 -11.30 -11.21 12.32
N ARG A 153 -12.45 -10.59 12.60
CA ARG A 153 -13.67 -10.70 11.78
C ARG A 153 -14.16 -9.31 11.41
N PRO A 154 -14.75 -9.13 10.21
CA PRO A 154 -15.42 -7.89 9.84
C PRO A 154 -16.50 -7.53 10.86
N SER A 155 -16.69 -6.24 11.11
CA SER A 155 -17.80 -5.72 11.89
C SER A 155 -19.14 -6.13 11.25
N PRO A 156 -20.15 -6.53 12.04
CA PRO A 156 -21.51 -6.79 11.53
C PRO A 156 -22.11 -5.58 10.78
N ASP A 157 -21.73 -4.37 11.18
CA ASP A 157 -22.26 -3.12 10.62
C ASP A 157 -21.52 -2.68 9.35
N LEU A 158 -20.51 -3.42 8.88
CA LEU A 158 -19.70 -3.05 7.72
C LEU A 158 -20.55 -2.79 6.46
N GLY A 159 -21.61 -3.58 6.28
CA GLY A 159 -22.54 -3.46 5.16
C GLY A 159 -23.43 -2.21 5.22
N SER A 160 -23.48 -1.50 6.34
CA SER A 160 -24.23 -0.24 6.48
C SER A 160 -23.49 0.97 5.92
N LEU A 161 -22.19 0.83 5.61
CA LEU A 161 -21.41 1.90 5.01
C LEU A 161 -21.91 2.18 3.58
N PRO A 162 -21.92 3.44 3.12
CA PRO A 162 -22.33 3.78 1.75
C PRO A 162 -21.53 3.04 0.67
N GLU A 163 -20.24 2.79 0.94
CA GLU A 163 -19.35 1.99 0.10
C GLU A 163 -18.48 1.13 1.02
N PRO A 164 -18.90 -0.10 1.38
CA PRO A 164 -18.13 -0.97 2.25
C PRO A 164 -16.75 -1.28 1.66
N PRO A 165 -15.66 -1.27 2.46
CA PRO A 165 -14.36 -1.70 1.95
C PRO A 165 -14.37 -3.20 1.69
N LEU A 166 -13.61 -3.63 0.68
CA LEU A 166 -13.54 -5.04 0.33
C LEU A 166 -12.63 -5.78 1.33
N VAL A 167 -13.25 -6.59 2.18
CA VAL A 167 -12.55 -7.48 3.11
C VAL A 167 -12.47 -8.87 2.52
N LEU A 168 -11.26 -9.37 2.30
CA LEU A 168 -10.98 -10.69 1.76
C LEU A 168 -10.78 -11.71 2.88
N PRO A 169 -10.75 -13.03 2.56
CA PRO A 169 -10.47 -14.06 3.54
C PRO A 169 -9.16 -13.82 4.29
N ALA A 170 -9.11 -14.32 5.53
CA ALA A 170 -7.95 -14.16 6.39
C ALA A 170 -6.68 -14.75 5.75
N LEU A 171 -5.56 -14.04 5.90
CA LEU A 171 -4.25 -14.51 5.47
C LEU A 171 -3.49 -15.14 6.64
N ALA A 172 -2.78 -16.22 6.35
CA ALA A 172 -1.81 -16.79 7.27
C ALA A 172 -0.61 -15.84 7.47
N THR A 173 -0.01 -15.90 8.65
CA THR A 173 1.22 -15.16 8.95
C THR A 173 2.44 -15.93 8.45
N PRO A 174 3.45 -15.26 7.84
CA PRO A 174 4.69 -15.93 7.48
C PRO A 174 5.43 -16.48 8.69
N GLY A 175 5.75 -17.77 8.66
CA GLY A 175 6.57 -18.44 9.67
C GLY A 175 8.05 -18.00 9.63
N PRO A 176 8.90 -18.59 10.50
CA PRO A 176 10.34 -18.35 10.46
C PRO A 176 10.93 -18.63 9.07
N GLY A 177 11.68 -17.67 8.54
CA GLY A 177 12.27 -17.78 7.20
C GLY A 177 11.30 -17.57 6.04
N GLU A 178 9.99 -17.53 6.25
CA GLU A 178 8.99 -17.26 5.22
C GLU A 178 8.72 -15.76 5.03
N ARG A 179 8.22 -15.40 3.86
CA ARG A 179 7.76 -14.05 3.52
C ARG A 179 6.36 -14.11 2.93
N MET A 180 5.66 -12.97 2.95
CA MET A 180 4.42 -12.83 2.19
C MET A 180 4.75 -12.66 0.71
N HIS A 181 4.21 -13.53 -0.14
CA HIS A 181 4.32 -13.43 -1.60
C HIS A 181 3.07 -12.75 -2.15
N LEU A 182 3.25 -11.68 -2.92
CA LEU A 182 2.18 -10.86 -3.51
C LEU A 182 2.13 -11.11 -5.02
N PHE A 183 1.04 -11.70 -5.51
CA PHE A 183 0.88 -12.03 -6.92
C PHE A 183 0.10 -10.93 -7.62
N LEU A 184 0.78 -10.20 -8.51
CA LEU A 184 0.21 -9.09 -9.26
C LEU A 184 -0.04 -9.48 -10.72
N ALA A 185 -1.20 -9.08 -11.24
CA ALA A 185 -1.53 -9.19 -12.66
C ALA A 185 -0.65 -8.29 -13.52
N ALA A 186 -0.41 -8.68 -14.77
CA ALA A 186 0.29 -7.85 -15.75
C ALA A 186 -0.59 -6.66 -16.18
N GLY A 187 0.01 -5.50 -16.34
CA GLY A 187 -0.59 -4.26 -16.84
C GLY A 187 -1.44 -3.53 -15.81
N SER A 188 -2.39 -4.23 -15.18
CA SER A 188 -3.26 -3.64 -14.16
C SER A 188 -2.64 -3.62 -12.77
N HIS A 189 -1.63 -4.46 -12.52
CA HIS A 189 -0.99 -4.67 -11.21
C HIS A 189 -1.94 -5.04 -10.07
N TYR A 190 -3.16 -5.53 -10.39
CA TYR A 190 -4.08 -5.99 -9.35
C TYR A 190 -3.47 -7.12 -8.54
N LEU A 191 -3.61 -7.03 -7.22
CA LEU A 191 -3.28 -8.12 -6.32
C LEU A 191 -4.31 -9.25 -6.52
N GLU A 192 -3.89 -10.32 -7.18
CA GLU A 192 -4.74 -11.49 -7.43
C GLU A 192 -4.76 -12.41 -6.22
N ARG A 193 -3.59 -12.62 -5.60
CA ARG A 193 -3.40 -13.56 -4.50
C ARG A 193 -2.24 -13.14 -3.59
N ALA A 194 -2.32 -13.57 -2.33
CA ALA A 194 -1.24 -13.43 -1.37
C ALA A 194 -1.16 -14.67 -0.48
N TRP A 195 0.04 -15.17 -0.20
CA TRP A 195 0.25 -16.24 0.78
C TRP A 195 1.69 -16.27 1.31
N PRO A 196 1.91 -16.78 2.53
CA PRO A 196 3.26 -17.01 3.04
C PRO A 196 3.94 -18.16 2.31
N ALA A 197 5.21 -17.99 1.98
CA ALA A 197 6.06 -19.05 1.45
C ALA A 197 7.53 -18.79 1.77
N ALA A 198 8.35 -19.83 1.66
CA ALA A 198 9.80 -19.67 1.68
C ALA A 198 10.24 -18.75 0.52
N PRO A 199 11.20 -17.83 0.75
CA PRO A 199 11.76 -16.98 -0.28
C PRO A 199 12.22 -17.81 -1.46
N ALA A 200 11.67 -17.53 -2.63
CA ALA A 200 12.08 -18.15 -3.88
C ALA A 200 13.17 -17.31 -4.57
N ASP A 201 13.92 -17.95 -5.47
CA ASP A 201 14.86 -17.24 -6.33
C ASP A 201 14.17 -16.15 -7.14
N GLY A 202 14.80 -14.98 -7.19
CA GLY A 202 14.27 -13.79 -7.82
C GLY A 202 15.29 -12.65 -7.81
N GLN A 203 15.00 -11.58 -8.53
CA GLN A 203 15.84 -10.40 -8.53
C GLN A 203 15.74 -9.69 -7.18
N ARG A 204 16.87 -9.31 -6.59
CA ARG A 204 16.83 -8.52 -5.35
C ARG A 204 16.39 -7.10 -5.67
N TYR A 205 15.38 -6.61 -4.96
CA TYR A 205 15.03 -5.20 -5.02
C TYR A 205 15.83 -4.38 -3.99
N ARG A 206 16.10 -3.13 -4.34
CA ARG A 206 16.59 -2.11 -3.42
C ARG A 206 15.42 -1.59 -2.60
N ALA A 207 15.57 -1.59 -1.27
CA ALA A 207 14.65 -0.91 -0.38
C ALA A 207 15.11 0.54 -0.20
N LEU A 208 14.25 1.51 -0.48
CA LEU A 208 14.50 2.93 -0.23
C LEU A 208 13.49 3.48 0.77
N ASP A 209 13.89 4.50 1.52
CA ASP A 209 12.96 5.28 2.32
C ASP A 209 12.04 6.11 1.41
N ARG A 210 10.78 6.25 1.82
CA ARG A 210 9.76 7.03 1.08
C ARG A 210 10.24 8.45 0.78
N GLU A 211 11.03 9.05 1.65
CA GLU A 211 11.55 10.41 1.52
C GLU A 211 12.36 10.62 0.24
N ALA A 212 12.91 9.56 -0.36
CA ALA A 212 13.56 9.63 -1.67
C ALA A 212 12.60 10.06 -2.80
N LEU A 213 11.28 9.89 -2.62
CA LEU A 213 10.26 10.36 -3.58
C LEU A 213 10.13 11.90 -3.61
N TYR A 214 10.73 12.60 -2.65
CA TYR A 214 10.81 14.07 -2.66
C TYR A 214 12.02 14.61 -3.43
N ARG A 215 12.90 13.72 -3.91
CA ARG A 215 14.13 14.03 -4.65
C ARG A 215 14.28 13.13 -5.87
N VAL A 216 13.23 13.07 -6.69
CA VAL A 216 13.23 12.31 -7.94
C VAL A 216 13.95 13.10 -9.03
N ALA A 217 14.81 12.43 -9.79
CA ALA A 217 15.51 13.04 -10.91
C ALA A 217 14.53 13.47 -12.01
N GLY A 218 14.73 14.67 -12.55
CA GLY A 218 13.98 15.17 -13.67
C GLY A 218 14.65 16.30 -14.45
N PRO A 219 13.94 16.93 -15.40
CA PRO A 219 14.49 18.02 -16.18
C PRO A 219 14.87 19.18 -15.27
N GLY A 220 16.15 19.57 -15.27
CA GLY A 220 16.66 20.66 -14.44
C GLY A 220 17.08 20.26 -13.02
N GLY A 221 17.11 18.96 -12.69
CA GLY A 221 17.61 18.45 -11.41
C GLY A 221 16.60 17.62 -10.63
N GLU A 222 16.90 17.36 -9.35
CA GLU A 222 16.00 16.64 -8.45
C GLU A 222 14.85 17.52 -7.97
N ARG A 223 13.65 16.94 -7.89
CA ARG A 223 12.45 17.60 -7.36
C ARG A 223 11.49 16.57 -6.75
N SER A 224 10.49 17.06 -6.03
CA SER A 224 9.41 16.21 -5.53
C SER A 224 8.64 15.55 -6.68
N LEU A 225 8.36 14.26 -6.54
CA LEU A 225 7.42 13.52 -7.40
C LEU A 225 6.00 14.08 -7.29
N PHE A 226 5.65 14.58 -6.12
CA PHE A 226 4.33 15.09 -5.79
C PHE A 226 4.27 16.62 -5.91
N ASP A 227 3.14 17.12 -6.40
CA ASP A 227 2.78 18.53 -6.40
C ASP A 227 2.25 19.00 -5.03
N PRO A 228 1.92 20.29 -4.85
CA PRO A 228 1.39 20.81 -3.58
C PRO A 228 0.07 20.17 -3.11
N ASP A 229 -0.72 19.61 -4.03
CA ASP A 229 -1.94 18.87 -3.71
C ASP A 229 -1.67 17.40 -3.33
N GLY A 230 -0.41 16.96 -3.43
CA GLY A 230 0.03 15.59 -3.18
C GLY A 230 -0.30 14.63 -4.32
N LEU A 231 -0.50 15.15 -5.54
CA LEU A 231 -0.68 14.35 -6.76
C LEU A 231 0.63 14.21 -7.51
N VAL A 232 0.78 13.13 -8.28
CA VAL A 232 1.86 13.01 -9.27
C VAL A 232 1.40 13.62 -10.59
N PRO A 233 1.98 14.75 -11.05
CA PRO A 233 1.61 15.37 -12.31
C PRO A 233 1.74 14.40 -13.49
N GLY A 234 0.82 14.45 -14.45
CA GLY A 234 0.86 13.57 -15.63
C GLY A 234 0.28 12.16 -15.41
N THR A 235 -0.20 11.84 -14.21
CA THR A 235 -0.80 10.51 -13.91
C THR A 235 -2.33 10.50 -13.93
N ALA A 236 -2.98 11.62 -14.27
CA ALA A 236 -4.42 11.69 -14.28
C ALA A 236 -5.05 10.67 -15.25
N ARG A 237 -6.17 10.08 -14.83
CA ARG A 237 -6.88 9.04 -15.57
C ARG A 237 -8.16 9.59 -16.20
N GLY A 238 -8.65 8.92 -17.23
CA GLY A 238 -9.91 9.26 -17.90
C GLY A 238 -11.11 9.21 -16.96
N GLU A 239 -11.06 8.36 -15.93
CA GLU A 239 -12.10 8.25 -14.90
C GLU A 239 -12.41 9.55 -14.15
N ARG A 240 -11.48 10.50 -14.14
CA ARG A 240 -11.71 11.82 -13.53
C ARG A 240 -12.92 12.57 -14.11
N TRP A 241 -13.30 12.29 -15.36
CA TRP A 241 -14.38 13.00 -16.04
C TRP A 241 -15.77 12.49 -15.69
N PHE A 242 -15.89 11.31 -15.08
CA PHE A 242 -17.18 10.78 -14.61
C PHE A 242 -17.23 10.58 -13.10
N LEU A 243 -16.09 10.47 -12.42
CA LEU A 243 -16.01 10.40 -10.95
C LEU A 243 -15.86 11.77 -10.28
N TRP A 244 -15.83 12.88 -11.02
CA TRP A 244 -15.74 14.23 -10.45
C TRP A 244 -16.83 14.56 -9.40
N PRO A 245 -18.09 14.06 -9.48
CA PRO A 245 -19.11 14.39 -8.49
C PRO A 245 -18.82 13.81 -7.09
N SER A 246 -17.90 12.84 -6.98
CA SER A 246 -17.50 12.24 -5.70
C SER A 246 -16.79 13.22 -4.76
N GLY A 247 -16.28 14.34 -5.28
CA GLY A 247 -15.44 15.28 -4.52
C GLY A 247 -13.99 14.83 -4.37
N VAL A 248 -13.61 13.67 -4.90
CA VAL A 248 -12.20 13.24 -4.99
C VAL A 248 -11.52 14.06 -6.10
N ARG A 249 -10.47 14.80 -5.77
CA ARG A 249 -9.71 15.59 -6.76
C ARG A 249 -8.95 14.67 -7.71
N SER A 250 -9.20 14.76 -9.02
CA SER A 250 -8.57 13.95 -10.09
C SER A 250 -8.52 12.44 -9.78
N PRO A 251 -9.67 11.74 -9.71
CA PRO A 251 -9.75 10.29 -9.55
C PRO A 251 -8.78 9.54 -10.48
N GLY A 252 -8.14 8.50 -9.95
CA GLY A 252 -7.12 7.72 -10.66
C GLY A 252 -5.71 8.31 -10.70
N ALA A 253 -5.51 9.60 -10.43
CA ALA A 253 -4.16 10.16 -10.33
C ALA A 253 -3.40 9.55 -9.13
N MET A 254 -2.11 9.27 -9.32
CA MET A 254 -1.24 8.73 -8.27
C MET A 254 -1.03 9.77 -7.17
N ARG A 255 -0.96 9.32 -5.91
CA ARG A 255 -1.01 10.22 -4.75
C ARG A 255 -0.01 9.88 -3.68
N GLU A 256 0.35 10.93 -2.96
CA GLU A 256 1.12 10.82 -1.75
C GLU A 256 0.31 10.22 -0.59
N ARG A 257 1.01 9.64 0.38
CA ARG A 257 0.46 9.24 1.68
C ARG A 257 -0.40 10.35 2.28
N GLY A 258 -1.52 9.97 2.87
CA GLY A 258 -2.49 10.88 3.49
C GLY A 258 -3.46 11.53 2.50
N ARG A 259 -3.32 11.31 1.19
CA ARG A 259 -4.18 11.89 0.15
C ARG A 259 -5.03 10.86 -0.61
N ARG A 260 -4.94 9.58 -0.23
CA ARG A 260 -5.57 8.45 -0.94
C ARG A 260 -7.00 8.22 -0.45
N ALA A 261 -7.98 8.67 -1.21
CA ALA A 261 -9.38 8.30 -1.01
C ALA A 261 -9.59 6.84 -1.43
N THR A 262 -10.31 6.06 -0.61
CA THR A 262 -10.62 4.64 -0.87
C THR A 262 -12.12 4.38 -0.99
N ALA A 263 -12.89 5.46 -1.15
CA ALA A 263 -14.32 5.45 -1.41
C ALA A 263 -14.66 6.68 -2.27
N PHE A 264 -15.61 6.51 -3.18
CA PHE A 264 -16.23 7.57 -3.97
C PHE A 264 -17.61 7.97 -3.43
N LEU A 265 -18.21 7.15 -2.56
CA LEU A 265 -19.39 7.50 -1.78
C LEU A 265 -19.04 7.61 -0.28
N GLY A 266 -19.29 8.78 0.30
CA GLY A 266 -18.86 9.10 1.66
C GLY A 266 -17.41 9.62 1.73
N ARG A 267 -16.80 9.58 2.92
CA ARG A 267 -15.41 10.01 3.14
C ARG A 267 -14.63 8.90 3.83
N ARG A 268 -13.74 8.24 3.10
CA ARG A 268 -12.80 7.26 3.65
C ARG A 268 -11.44 7.39 2.98
N HIS A 269 -10.39 7.40 3.78
CA HIS A 269 -9.01 7.51 3.32
C HIS A 269 -8.19 6.28 3.75
N PHE A 270 -7.17 5.96 2.97
CA PHE A 270 -6.29 4.83 3.25
C PHE A 270 -5.52 4.96 4.57
N ASP A 271 -5.20 6.21 4.94
CA ASP A 271 -4.48 6.56 6.17
C ASP A 271 -5.44 7.05 7.27
N ASP A 272 -6.74 6.80 7.15
CA ASP A 272 -7.72 7.11 8.19
C ASP A 272 -7.39 6.32 9.47
N PRO A 273 -7.14 6.98 10.62
CA PRO A 273 -6.77 6.30 11.85
C PRO A 273 -7.87 5.37 12.37
N PHE A 274 -9.15 5.60 12.02
CA PHE A 274 -10.28 4.79 12.46
C PHE A 274 -10.67 3.70 11.47
N LEU A 275 -9.96 3.55 10.34
CA LEU A 275 -10.28 2.57 9.31
C LEU A 275 -10.42 1.15 9.87
N LEU A 276 -9.44 0.69 10.65
CA LEU A 276 -9.47 -0.67 11.20
C LEU A 276 -10.53 -0.87 12.29
N GLU A 277 -10.85 0.18 13.04
CA GLU A 277 -11.93 0.14 14.04
C GLU A 277 -13.28 0.05 13.34
N THR A 278 -13.50 0.82 12.29
CA THR A 278 -14.72 0.74 11.46
C THR A 278 -14.87 -0.65 10.83
N VAL A 279 -13.78 -1.24 10.35
CA VAL A 279 -13.85 -2.51 9.61
C VAL A 279 -13.89 -3.73 10.51
N PHE A 280 -13.15 -3.74 11.62
CA PHE A 280 -12.97 -4.93 12.47
C PHE A 280 -13.25 -4.67 13.96
N GLY A 281 -13.79 -3.50 14.30
CA GLY A 281 -14.27 -3.22 15.64
C GLY A 281 -15.41 -4.17 16.01
N ALA A 282 -15.52 -4.47 17.31
CA ALA A 282 -16.75 -5.04 17.80
C ALA A 282 -17.86 -4.00 17.58
N GLY A 283 -19.02 -4.44 17.08
CA GLY A 283 -20.22 -3.64 17.15
C GLY A 283 -20.57 -3.44 18.61
N ASP A 284 -19.96 -2.45 19.26
CA ASP A 284 -20.30 -2.09 20.61
C ASP A 284 -21.63 -1.36 20.55
N GLY A 285 -22.71 -2.13 20.70
CA GLY A 285 -23.96 -1.67 21.24
C GLY A 285 -23.74 -1.11 22.65
N GLN A 286 -23.14 0.08 22.74
CA GLN A 286 -23.12 0.99 23.87
C GLN A 286 -22.41 2.29 23.45
N GLY A 287 -23.21 3.32 23.18
CA GLY A 287 -22.79 4.71 23.39
C GLY A 287 -22.17 5.44 22.19
N ALA A 288 -22.81 5.41 21.02
CA ALA A 288 -22.73 6.56 20.11
C ALA A 288 -23.43 7.76 20.77
N GLY A 289 -22.73 8.41 21.70
CA GLY A 289 -23.02 9.78 22.08
C GLY A 289 -22.81 10.63 20.83
N ALA A 290 -23.92 11.06 20.23
CA ALA A 290 -23.94 12.03 19.16
C ALA A 290 -23.03 13.22 19.49
N VAL A 291 -21.91 13.35 18.80
CA VAL A 291 -21.24 14.63 18.66
C VAL A 291 -21.74 15.23 17.36
N SER A 292 -22.90 15.86 17.48
CA SER A 292 -23.33 16.92 16.58
C SER A 292 -22.42 18.13 16.80
N ARG A 293 -21.66 18.50 15.76
CA ARG A 293 -21.59 19.86 15.17
C ARG A 293 -20.56 19.89 14.04
#